data_AF-A0AAD1RZM8-F1
#
_entry.id   AF-A0AAD1RZM8-F1
#
_cell.length_a   1.000
_cell.length_b   1.000
_cell.length_c   1.000
_cell.angle_alpha   90.00
_cell.angle_beta   90.00
_cell.angle_gamma   90.00
#
_symmetry.space_group_name_H-M   'P 1'
#
loop_
_entity.id
_entity.type
_entity.pdbx_description
1 polymer ?
#
loop_
_entity_poly.entity_id
_entity_poly.type
_entity_poly.pdbx_seq_one_letter_code
_entity_poly.pdbx_strand_id
1 'polypeptide(L)'
;HKSGNAGRPIITGMETLTEQISGLVENTLKPLFTNINSFIKDTTDFLNKLSQITDLPVNTILVTMDVESLYSNIPHTDGINA
;
A
#
# COMPACT_ATOMS: atom_id res chain seq x y z
N HIS A 1 2.55 15.61 18.02
CA HIS A 1 3.36 15.28 16.83
C HIS A 1 4.66 14.60 17.31
N LYS A 2 5.18 13.58 16.62
CA LYS A 2 6.42 12.86 17.03
C LYS A 2 7.65 13.73 16.72
N SER A 3 8.41 14.10 17.75
CA SER A 3 9.64 14.91 17.63
C SER A 3 10.53 14.41 16.48
N GLY A 4 11.00 15.33 15.62
CA GLY A 4 11.90 15.02 14.50
C GLY A 4 11.27 14.55 13.19
N ASN A 5 9.93 14.46 13.09
CA ASN A 5 9.26 14.08 11.83
C ASN A 5 8.60 15.29 11.16
N ALA A 6 8.49 15.30 9.83
CA ALA A 6 7.60 16.27 9.18
C ALA A 6 6.12 15.98 9.54
N GLY A 7 5.25 16.98 9.47
CA GLY A 7 3.80 16.74 9.54
C GLY A 7 3.36 15.86 8.37
N ARG A 8 2.37 14.98 8.58
CA ARG A 8 1.71 14.24 7.49
C ARG A 8 0.39 14.94 7.17
N PRO A 9 0.27 15.65 6.05
CA PRO A 9 -1.00 16.28 5.67
C PRO A 9 -2.07 15.21 5.50
N ILE A 10 -3.27 15.49 6.01
CA ILE A 10 -4.46 14.67 5.81
C ILE A 10 -5.51 15.58 5.21
N ILE A 11 -6.07 15.18 4.07
CA ILE A 11 -7.18 15.88 3.42
C ILE A 11 -8.45 15.04 3.54
N THR A 12 -9.58 15.70 3.80
CA THR A 12 -10.89 15.03 3.74
C THR A 12 -11.44 15.08 2.32
N GLY A 13 -11.98 13.96 1.85
CA GLY A 13 -12.69 13.85 0.57
C GLY A 13 -14.22 13.93 0.71
N MET A 14 -14.75 13.99 1.94
CA MET A 14 -16.19 14.02 2.21
C MET A 14 -16.81 15.32 1.70
N GLU A 15 -17.98 15.21 1.06
CA GLU A 15 -18.78 16.31 0.49
C GLU A 15 -18.01 17.11 -0.59
N THR A 16 -16.94 16.55 -1.14
CA THR A 16 -16.20 17.16 -2.25
C THR A 16 -16.81 16.78 -3.59
N LEU A 17 -16.61 17.62 -4.61
CA LEU A 17 -17.03 17.33 -5.99
C LEU A 17 -16.48 15.97 -6.49
N THR A 18 -15.31 15.55 -5.99
CA THR A 18 -14.64 14.32 -6.40
C THR A 18 -15.07 13.08 -5.62
N GLU A 19 -15.85 13.21 -4.54
CA GLU A 19 -16.20 12.09 -3.65
C GLU A 19 -16.82 10.91 -4.42
N GLN A 20 -17.84 11.18 -5.24
CA GLN A 20 -18.55 10.15 -5.99
C GLN A 20 -17.66 9.49 -7.06
N ILE A 21 -16.80 10.28 -7.71
CA ILE A 21 -15.87 9.77 -8.72
C ILE A 21 -14.79 8.91 -8.06
N SER A 22 -14.26 9.31 -6.91
CA SER A 22 -13.32 8.50 -6.12
C SER A 22 -13.93 7.16 -5.73
N GLY A 23 -15.19 7.16 -5.27
CA GLY A 23 -15.92 5.92 -4.95
C GLY A 23 -16.15 5.03 -6.18
N LEU A 24 -16.44 5.61 -7.34
CA LEU A 24 -16.55 4.87 -8.60
C LEU A 24 -15.23 4.19 -8.98
N VAL A 25 -14.12 4.93 -8.91
CA VAL A 25 -12.78 4.40 -9.20
C VAL A 25 -12.43 3.27 -8.23
N GLU A 26 -12.66 3.45 -6.93
CA GLU A 26 -12.41 2.41 -5.92
C GLU A 26 -13.21 1.13 -6.22
N ASN A 27 -14.53 1.26 -6.44
CA ASN A 27 -15.39 0.12 -6.72
C ASN A 27 -14.98 -0.64 -7.99
N THR A 28 -14.49 0.10 -9.00
CA THR A 28 -14.03 -0.47 -10.28
C THR A 28 -12.72 -1.23 -10.12
N LEU A 29 -11.77 -0.68 -9.35
CA LEU A 29 -10.44 -1.27 -9.20
C LEU A 29 -10.36 -2.38 -8.14
N LYS A 30 -11.28 -2.39 -7.17
CA LYS A 30 -11.27 -3.35 -6.05
C LYS A 30 -11.17 -4.83 -6.47
N PRO A 31 -11.87 -5.33 -7.50
CA PRO A 31 -11.73 -6.71 -7.95
C PRO A 31 -10.37 -7.02 -8.59
N LEU A 32 -9.65 -6.00 -9.09
CA LEU A 32 -8.33 -6.16 -9.69
C LEU A 32 -7.24 -6.27 -8.62
N PHE A 33 -7.35 -5.46 -7.56
CA PHE A 33 -6.36 -5.45 -6.48
C PHE A 33 -6.28 -6.76 -5.71
N THR A 34 -7.36 -7.55 -5.61
CA THR A 34 -7.29 -8.85 -4.92
C THR A 34 -6.48 -9.90 -5.67
N ASN A 35 -6.17 -9.66 -6.95
CA ASN A 35 -5.50 -10.62 -7.82
C ASN A 35 -4.01 -10.31 -8.04
N ILE A 36 -3.48 -9.19 -7.52
CA ILE A 36 -2.06 -8.86 -7.65
C ILE A 36 -1.22 -9.65 -6.63
N ASN A 37 -0.04 -10.10 -7.03
CA ASN A 37 0.84 -10.92 -6.17
C ASN A 37 1.26 -10.23 -4.87
N SER A 38 1.37 -8.90 -4.89
CA SER A 38 1.75 -8.07 -3.74
C SER A 38 0.56 -7.69 -2.84
N PHE A 39 -0.65 -8.15 -3.14
CA PHE A 39 -1.83 -7.81 -2.36
C PHE A 39 -1.68 -8.30 -0.92
N ILE A 40 -1.85 -7.40 0.04
CA ILE A 40 -1.95 -7.72 1.47
C ILE A 40 -3.19 -6.99 1.98
N LYS A 41 -4.15 -7.74 2.51
CA LYS A 41 -5.44 -7.19 2.96
C LYS A 41 -5.31 -6.44 4.29
N ASP A 42 -4.69 -7.09 5.26
CA ASP A 42 -4.58 -6.62 6.65
C ASP A 42 -3.44 -7.37 7.37
N THR A 43 -3.21 -7.03 8.63
CA THR A 43 -2.18 -7.66 9.48
C THR A 43 -2.36 -9.17 9.58
N THR A 44 -3.59 -9.66 9.65
CA THR A 44 -3.88 -11.10 9.80
C THR A 44 -3.55 -11.83 8.49
N ASP A 45 -3.95 -11.29 7.35
CA ASP A 45 -3.59 -11.81 6.02
C ASP A 45 -2.07 -11.84 5.82
N PHE A 46 -1.35 -10.79 6.25
CA PHE A 46 0.11 -10.76 6.22
C PHE A 46 0.73 -11.89 7.06
N LEU A 47 0.31 -12.06 8.31
CA LEU A 47 0.83 -13.12 9.19
C LEU A 47 0.54 -14.51 8.65
N ASN A 48 -0.66 -14.72 8.09
CA ASN A 48 -1.03 -15.97 7.44
C ASN A 48 -0.11 -16.25 6.25
N LYS A 49 0.12 -15.29 5.35
CA LYS A 49 1.05 -15.44 4.22
C LYS A 49 2.48 -15.71 4.68
N LEU A 50 2.96 -14.99 5.69
CA LEU A 50 4.30 -15.17 6.25
C LEU A 50 4.48 -16.59 6.81
N SER A 51 3.45 -17.15 7.48
CA SER A 51 3.48 -18.51 8.00
C SER A 51 3.54 -19.60 6.93
N GLN A 52 3.17 -19.28 5.68
CA GLN A 52 3.27 -20.22 4.55
C GLN A 52 4.69 -20.24 3.95
N ILE A 53 5.58 -19.34 4.34
CA ILE A 53 6.96 -19.33 3.87
C ILE A 53 7.73 -20.44 4.62
N THR A 54 7.93 -21.57 3.95
CA THR A 54 8.71 -22.71 4.43
C THR A 54 9.96 -22.92 3.57
N ASP A 55 10.82 -23.86 3.97
CA ASP A 55 11.95 -24.35 3.14
C ASP A 55 12.97 -23.28 2.72
N LEU A 56 13.25 -22.33 3.61
CA LEU A 56 14.26 -21.29 3.38
C LEU A 56 15.67 -21.92 3.24
N PRO A 57 16.47 -21.51 2.23
CA PRO A 57 17.83 -21.98 2.07
C PRO A 57 18.71 -21.71 3.30
N VAL A 58 19.74 -22.54 3.47
CA VAL A 58 20.79 -22.31 4.47
C VAL A 58 21.45 -20.95 4.19
N ASN A 59 21.70 -20.18 5.24
CA ASN A 59 22.23 -18.80 5.21
C ASN A 59 21.24 -17.74 4.67
N THR A 60 19.93 -17.97 4.77
CA THR A 60 18.94 -16.91 4.53
C THR A 60 19.06 -15.80 5.57
N ILE A 61 18.95 -14.54 5.12
CA ILE A 61 18.98 -13.35 5.98
C ILE A 61 17.62 -12.67 5.95
N LEU A 62 17.10 -12.31 7.13
CA LEU A 62 15.92 -11.46 7.24
C LEU A 62 16.31 -10.00 7.03
N VAL A 63 15.65 -9.34 6.09
CA VAL A 63 15.82 -7.92 5.79
C VAL A 63 14.51 -7.20 6.02
N THR A 64 14.58 -6.02 6.63
CA THR A 64 13.43 -5.11 6.75
C THR A 64 13.67 -3.85 5.93
N MET A 65 12.59 -3.29 5.39
CA MET A 65 12.60 -2.06 4.61
C MET A 65 11.41 -1.22 5.04
N ASP A 66 11.59 0.09 5.04
CA ASP A 66 10.52 1.08 5.21
C ASP A 66 10.64 2.14 4.11
N VAL A 67 9.51 2.72 3.71
CA VAL A 67 9.46 3.74 2.66
C VAL A 67 9.08 5.08 3.27
N GLU A 68 9.94 6.07 3.07
CA GLU A 68 9.64 7.44 3.48
C GLU A 68 8.64 8.08 2.50
N SER A 69 7.56 8.63 3.06
CA SER A 69 6.62 9.48 2.33
C SER A 69 6.00 8.83 1.08
N LEU A 70 5.59 7.56 1.21
CA LEU A 70 5.06 6.70 0.14
C LEU A 70 4.09 7.41 -0.83
N TYR A 71 3.03 8.04 -0.31
CA TYR A 71 2.00 8.67 -1.15
C TYR A 71 2.46 9.92 -1.90
N SER A 72 3.33 10.73 -1.30
CA SER A 72 3.80 11.97 -1.95
C SER A 72 4.97 11.74 -2.91
N ASN A 73 5.58 10.56 -2.87
CA ASN A 73 6.74 10.19 -3.68
C ASN A 73 6.41 9.16 -4.78
N ILE A 74 5.13 9.01 -5.17
CA ILE A 74 4.75 8.10 -6.25
C ILE A 74 5.19 8.72 -7.60
N PRO A 75 6.08 8.07 -8.37
CA PRO A 75 6.52 8.57 -9.66
C PRO A 75 5.37 8.53 -10.67
N HIS A 76 4.91 9.71 -11.11
CA HIS A 76 3.76 9.82 -12.01
C HIS A 76 4.02 9.20 -13.39
N THR A 77 5.23 9.36 -13.93
CA THR A 77 5.59 8.79 -15.24
C THR A 77 5.51 7.27 -15.22
N ASP A 78 6.05 6.62 -14.18
CA ASP A 78 6.00 5.17 -14.06
C ASP A 78 4.56 4.69 -13.83
N GLY A 79 3.77 5.42 -13.04
CA GLY A 79 2.36 5.11 -12.81
C GLY A 79 1.49 5.19 -14.08
N ILE A 80 1.85 6.03 -15.05
CA ILE A 80 1.16 6.12 -16.35
C ILE A 80 1.58 4.97 -17.28
N ASN A 81 2.80 4.47 -17.14
CA ASN A 81 3.38 3.41 -17.98
C ASN A 81 3.18 1.99 -17.42
N ALA A 82 2.54 1.85 -16.25
CA ALA A 82 2.40 0.61 -15.49
C ALA A 82 1.39 -0.38 -16.09
#